data_AF-A0A7K3XZ40-F1
#
_entry.id   AF-A0A7K3XZ40-F1
#
_cell.length_a   1.000
_cell.length_b   1.000
_cell.length_c   1.000
_cell.angle_alpha   90.00
_cell.angle_beta   90.00
_cell.angle_gamma   90.00
#
_symmetry.space_group_name_H-M   'P 1'
#
loop_
_entity.id
_entity.type
_entity.pdbx_description
1 polymer ?
#
loop_
_entity_poly.entity_id
_entity_poly.type
_entity_poly.pdbx_seq_one_letter_code
_entity_poly.pdbx_strand_id
1 'polypeptide(L)'
;MSGIRVSSEIGPLKKVMLHRPGAELLNLTPNTLEELLFDDIPFLKVAQAEHDAFADILRGEGAEVVYLEDLAAEVVASDPEIRERF
;
A
#
# COMPACT_ATOMS: atom_id res chain seq x y z
N MET A 1 -6.01 -16.97 -15.84
CA MET A 1 -5.99 -15.77 -14.97
C MET A 1 -6.41 -14.57 -15.81
N SER A 2 -7.36 -13.77 -15.33
CA SER A 2 -7.64 -12.45 -15.95
C SER A 2 -6.54 -11.48 -15.53
N GLY A 3 -5.86 -10.85 -16.48
CA GLY A 3 -4.84 -9.83 -16.20
C GLY A 3 -5.43 -8.52 -15.64
N ILE A 4 -4.56 -7.51 -15.47
CA ILE A 4 -4.96 -6.17 -15.02
C ILE A 4 -5.94 -5.56 -16.04
N ARG A 5 -7.05 -5.02 -15.55
CA ARG A 5 -8.06 -4.36 -16.38
C ARG A 5 -8.57 -3.08 -15.72
N VAL A 6 -7.96 -1.96 -16.08
CA VAL A 6 -8.39 -0.61 -15.73
C VAL A 6 -8.77 0.10 -17.02
N SER A 7 -10.07 0.34 -17.24
CA SER A 7 -10.58 0.97 -18.48
C SER A 7 -11.38 2.24 -18.22
N SER A 8 -11.43 2.69 -16.96
CA SER A 8 -12.15 3.88 -16.52
C SER A 8 -11.64 4.29 -15.14
N GLU A 9 -11.60 5.60 -14.89
CA GLU A 9 -11.28 6.20 -13.59
C GLU A 9 -12.51 6.34 -12.66
N ILE A 10 -13.72 6.15 -13.19
CA ILE A 10 -14.99 6.40 -12.47
C ILE A 10 -15.93 5.19 -12.44
N GLY A 11 -15.55 4.10 -13.10
CA GLY A 11 -16.31 2.86 -13.08
C GLY A 11 -16.27 2.19 -11.69
N PRO A 12 -17.19 1.26 -11.41
CA PRO A 12 -17.18 0.54 -10.14
C PRO A 12 -15.83 -0.16 -9.90
N LEU A 13 -15.20 0.18 -8.78
CA LEU A 13 -13.91 -0.38 -8.38
C LEU A 13 -14.09 -1.82 -7.91
N LYS A 14 -13.35 -2.75 -8.52
CA LYS A 14 -13.47 -4.19 -8.20
C LYS A 14 -12.36 -4.70 -7.29
N LYS A 15 -11.13 -4.26 -7.54
CA LYS A 15 -9.93 -4.65 -6.80
C LYS A 15 -8.94 -3.50 -6.80
N VAL A 16 -8.30 -3.25 -5.67
CA VAL A 16 -7.35 -2.15 -5.47
C VAL A 16 -6.23 -2.60 -4.56
N MET A 17 -5.01 -2.14 -4.87
CA MET A 17 -3.82 -2.40 -4.07
C MET A 17 -3.47 -1.17 -3.24
N LEU A 18 -3.23 -1.36 -1.95
CA LEU A 18 -2.79 -0.32 -1.02
C LEU A 18 -1.44 -0.67 -0.39
N HIS A 19 -0.77 0.33 0.17
CA HIS A 19 0.40 0.14 1.03
C HIS A 19 0.11 0.84 2.36
N ARG A 20 0.02 0.07 3.44
CA ARG A 20 -0.27 0.63 4.77
C ARG A 20 1.02 1.26 5.31
N PRO A 21 0.98 2.52 5.80
CA PRO A 21 2.18 3.16 6.35
C PRO A 21 2.77 2.35 7.51
N GLY A 22 4.06 2.04 7.40
CA GLY A 22 4.80 1.22 8.36
C GLY A 22 5.94 1.97 9.05
N ALA A 23 6.92 1.22 9.52
CA ALA A 23 8.08 1.73 10.25
C ALA A 23 8.95 2.67 9.40
N GLU A 24 8.82 2.66 8.07
CA GLU A 24 9.50 3.57 7.16
C GLU A 24 9.25 5.05 7.52
N LEU A 25 8.06 5.39 8.01
CA LEU A 25 7.74 6.77 8.43
C LEU A 25 8.54 7.21 9.67
N LEU A 26 9.03 6.27 10.49
CA LEU A 26 9.85 6.58 11.66
C LEU A 26 11.27 7.03 11.29
N ASN A 27 11.68 6.85 10.04
CA ASN A 27 12.99 7.28 9.55
C ASN A 27 12.97 8.73 9.02
N LEU A 28 11.81 9.40 9.05
CA LEU A 28 11.68 10.79 8.63
C LEU A 28 12.22 11.73 9.70
N THR A 29 13.17 12.58 9.31
CA THR A 29 13.71 13.66 10.15
C THR A 29 13.44 15.00 9.49
N PRO A 30 13.40 16.12 10.23
CA PRO A 30 13.18 17.45 9.64
C PRO A 30 14.11 17.78 8.47
N ASN A 31 15.37 17.32 8.52
CA ASN A 31 16.36 17.60 7.49
C ASN A 31 16.19 16.75 6.22
N THR A 32 15.44 15.65 6.29
CA THR A 32 15.27 14.71 5.18
C THR A 32 13.89 14.79 4.52
N LEU A 33 12.99 15.64 5.02
CA LEU A 33 11.59 15.71 4.54
C LEU A 33 11.50 16.09 3.06
N GLU A 34 12.17 17.17 2.64
CA GLU A 34 12.15 17.65 1.25
C GLU A 34 12.72 16.61 0.29
N GLU A 35 13.83 15.97 0.65
CA GLU A 35 14.46 14.91 -0.15
C GLU A 35 13.58 13.66 -0.26
N LEU A 36 12.81 13.35 0.79
CA LEU A 36 11.92 12.19 0.85
C LEU A 36 10.48 12.53 0.41
N LEU A 37 10.26 13.72 -0.14
CA LEU A 37 8.98 14.17 -0.70
C LEU A 37 7.84 14.26 0.33
N PHE A 38 8.16 14.68 1.55
CA PHE A 38 7.19 14.97 2.61
C PHE A 38 7.16 16.46 2.95
N ASP A 39 5.96 17.00 3.13
CA ASP A 39 5.76 18.39 3.54
C ASP A 39 5.87 18.58 5.07
N ASP A 40 5.55 17.55 5.86
CA ASP A 40 5.60 17.56 7.34
C ASP A 40 5.85 16.14 7.89
N ILE A 41 6.20 16.03 9.18
CA ILE A 41 6.44 14.76 9.87
C ILE A 41 5.09 14.07 10.16
N PRO A 42 4.81 12.90 9.55
CA PRO A 42 3.58 12.18 9.80
C PRO A 42 3.61 11.47 11.16
N PHE A 43 2.49 11.50 11.88
CA PHE A 43 2.33 10.70 13.09
C PHE A 43 1.83 9.29 12.75
N LEU A 44 2.76 8.32 12.73
CA LEU A 44 2.52 6.95 12.26
C LEU A 44 1.21 6.32 12.78
N LYS A 45 0.94 6.45 14.09
CA LYS A 45 -0.26 5.84 14.70
C LYS A 45 -1.56 6.42 14.11
N VAL A 46 -1.60 7.73 13.86
CA VAL A 46 -2.77 8.39 13.27
C VAL A 46 -2.85 8.07 11.78
N ALA A 47 -1.73 8.15 11.04
CA ALA A 47 -1.70 7.80 9.62
C ALA A 47 -2.18 6.36 9.36
N GLN A 48 -1.81 5.42 10.24
CA GLN A 48 -2.31 4.05 10.20
C GLN A 48 -3.81 3.95 10.44
N ALA A 49 -4.34 4.66 11.45
CA ALA A 49 -5.77 4.66 11.74
C ALA A 49 -6.59 5.27 10.58
N GLU A 50 -6.09 6.35 9.96
CA GLU A 50 -6.70 6.98 8.79
C GLU A 50 -6.65 6.05 7.57
N HIS A 51 -5.52 5.39 7.34
CA HIS A 51 -5.38 4.41 6.27
C HIS A 51 -6.32 3.21 6.46
N ASP A 52 -6.44 2.70 7.70
CA ASP A 52 -7.32 1.58 8.01
C ASP A 52 -8.79 1.96 7.76
N ALA A 53 -9.20 3.16 8.19
CA ALA A 53 -10.53 3.70 7.88
C ALA A 53 -10.78 3.84 6.37
N PHE A 54 -9.78 4.31 5.62
CA PHE A 54 -9.85 4.40 4.15
C PHE A 54 -10.04 3.02 3.49
N ALA A 55 -9.25 2.03 3.90
CA ALA A 55 -9.38 0.67 3.41
C ALA A 55 -10.74 0.06 3.73
N ASP A 56 -11.28 0.32 4.92
CA ASP A 56 -12.60 -0.19 5.33
C ASP A 56 -13.75 0.44 4.54
N ILE A 57 -13.66 1.71 4.18
CA ILE A 57 -14.63 2.35 3.26
C ILE A 57 -14.63 1.62 1.91
N LEU A 58 -13.46 1.36 1.33
CA LEU A 58 -13.36 0.66 0.04
C LEU A 58 -13.93 -0.76 0.10
N ARG A 59 -13.64 -1.49 1.18
CA ARG A 59 -14.23 -2.83 1.43
C ARG A 59 -15.74 -2.76 1.61
N GLY A 60 -16.23 -1.75 2.35
CA GLY A 60 -17.65 -1.51 2.56
C GLY A 60 -18.42 -1.25 1.27
N GLU A 61 -17.79 -0.58 0.30
CA GLU A 61 -18.32 -0.37 -1.05
C GLU A 61 -18.14 -1.57 -2.00
N GLY A 62 -17.60 -2.69 -1.50
CA GLY A 62 -17.49 -3.96 -2.22
C GLY A 62 -16.21 -4.15 -3.05
N ALA A 63 -15.22 -3.26 -2.92
CA ALA A 63 -13.92 -3.44 -3.56
C ALA A 63 -13.04 -4.44 -2.78
N GLU A 64 -12.37 -5.33 -3.50
CA GLU A 64 -11.33 -6.19 -2.93
C GLU A 64 -10.07 -5.36 -2.67
N VAL A 65 -9.73 -5.15 -1.39
CA VAL A 65 -8.50 -4.47 -0.99
C VAL A 65 -7.41 -5.50 -0.75
N VAL A 66 -6.29 -5.37 -1.46
CA VAL A 66 -5.07 -6.16 -1.26
C VAL A 66 -3.89 -5.26 -0.87
N TYR A 67 -2.94 -5.78 -0.10
CA TYR A 67 -1.77 -5.01 0.34
C TYR A 67 -0.52 -5.38 -0.45
N LEU A 68 0.28 -4.36 -0.78
CA LEU A 68 1.54 -4.52 -1.49
C LEU A 68 2.51 -5.44 -0.72
N GLU A 69 2.65 -5.25 0.59
CA GLU A 69 3.54 -6.03 1.43
C GLU A 69 3.18 -7.52 1.43
N ASP A 70 1.89 -7.84 1.55
CA ASP A 70 1.39 -9.22 1.53
C ASP A 70 1.65 -9.87 0.17
N LEU A 71 1.27 -9.19 -0.92
CA LEU A 71 1.47 -9.70 -2.28
C LEU A 71 2.95 -9.89 -2.62
N ALA A 72 3.80 -8.94 -2.22
CA ALA A 72 5.24 -9.05 -2.42
C ALA A 72 5.81 -10.24 -1.62
N ALA A 73 5.41 -10.39 -0.35
CA ALA A 73 5.83 -11.51 0.48
C ALA A 73 5.38 -12.86 -0.10
N GLU A 74 4.15 -12.96 -0.59
CA GLU A 74 3.62 -14.14 -1.28
C GLU A 74 4.47 -14.51 -2.50
N VAL A 75 4.79 -13.53 -3.36
CA VAL A 75 5.60 -13.76 -4.57
C VAL A 75 7.01 -14.19 -4.21
N VAL A 76 7.67 -13.50 -3.27
CA VAL A 76 9.02 -13.85 -2.81
C VAL A 76 9.05 -15.24 -2.16
N ALA A 77 7.98 -15.63 -1.45
CA ALA A 77 7.88 -16.96 -0.84
C ALA A 77 7.53 -18.07 -1.84
N SER A 78 6.96 -17.73 -2.99
CA SER A 78 6.44 -18.71 -3.96
C SER A 78 7.52 -19.51 -4.70
N ASP A 79 8.73 -18.96 -4.83
CA ASP A 79 9.82 -19.56 -5.60
C ASP A 79 11.19 -19.22 -4.98
N PRO A 80 12.02 -20.22 -4.61
CA PRO A 80 13.38 -20.00 -4.12
C PRO A 80 14.27 -19.18 -5.06
N GLU A 81 14.12 -19.32 -6.38
CA GLU A 81 14.92 -18.54 -7.35
C GLU A 81 14.51 -17.06 -7.36
N ILE A 82 13.22 -16.76 -7.18
CA ILE A 82 12.74 -15.38 -7.03
C ILE A 82 13.31 -14.78 -5.74
N ARG A 83 13.27 -15.56 -4.65
CA ARG A 83 13.82 -15.14 -3.36
C ARG A 83 15.32 -14.85 -3.41
N GLU A 84 16.09 -15.66 -4.13
CA GLU A 84 17.55 -15.47 -4.25
C GLU A 84 17.90 -14.21 -5.06
N ARG A 85 17.05 -13.84 -6.02
CA ARG A 85 17.27 -12.69 -6.90
C ARG A 85 16.80 -11.34 -6.34
N PHE A 86 15.96 -11.35 -5.30
CA PHE A 86 15.41 -10.15 -4.65
C PHE A 86 16.39 -9.60 -3.61
#